data_AF-A0A1J0LI01-F1
#
_entry.id   AF-A0A1J0LI01-F1
#
_cell.length_a   1.000
_cell.length_b   1.000
_cell.length_c   1.000
_cell.angle_alpha   90.00
_cell.angle_beta   90.00
_cell.angle_gamma   90.00
#
_symmetry.space_group_name_H-M   'P 1'
#
loop_
_entity.id
_entity.type
_entity.pdbx_description
1 polymer ?
#
loop_
_entity_poly.entity_id
_entity_poly.type
_entity_poly.pdbx_seq_one_letter_code
_entity_poly.pdbx_strand_id
1 'polypeptide(L)'
;MRVIILGDIHGNLPALEKVLKIEHNNFDLLVCHGDVVNYAPWSNECVQLLDTIDNKVLLKGNHEVNYLNKNYKGTHIVAQTFFDVCFPKFKEFDRIKDYKETYTLGDFTIQHTINDQYVYPDTDLQELNLNKNYIIGHSHYAFDRTENGNRIINTGSLGQNRVFINESNYIIYDLDKEKVQKKDFINNFDLVIEKMKALKYPELCLNYYLNKKRR
;
A
#
# COMPACT_ATOMS: atom_id res chain seq x y z
N MET A 1 4.24 20.97 -9.01
CA MET A 1 4.62 19.56 -9.06
C MET A 1 3.45 18.70 -8.58
N ARG A 2 3.06 17.68 -9.35
CA ARG A 2 1.96 16.76 -9.05
C ARG A 2 2.51 15.39 -8.68
N VAL A 3 2.25 14.95 -7.45
CA VAL A 3 2.79 13.70 -6.89
C VAL A 3 1.66 12.73 -6.63
N ILE A 4 1.78 11.51 -7.15
CA ILE A 4 0.88 10.41 -6.77
C ILE A 4 1.49 9.67 -5.58
N ILE A 5 0.69 9.44 -4.54
CA ILE A 5 1.12 8.75 -3.33
C ILE A 5 0.17 7.58 -3.08
N LEU A 6 0.75 6.38 -3.03
CA LEU A 6 0.02 5.11 -2.92
C LEU A 6 0.84 4.09 -2.12
N GLY A 7 0.25 2.95 -1.81
CA GLY A 7 0.93 1.82 -1.17
C GLY A 7 -0.08 0.74 -0.83
N ASP A 8 0.31 -0.19 0.05
CA ASP A 8 -0.48 -1.38 0.36
C ASP A 8 -0.95 -2.08 -0.94
N ILE A 9 -0.04 -2.18 -1.92
CA ILE A 9 -0.29 -2.75 -3.25
C ILE A 9 -0.48 -4.26 -3.13
N HIS A 10 0.25 -4.90 -2.22
CA HIS A 10 0.06 -6.29 -1.85
C HIS A 10 -0.04 -7.24 -3.03
N GLY A 11 0.91 -7.15 -3.95
CA GLY A 11 1.01 -8.00 -5.13
C GLY A 11 -0.18 -7.89 -6.09
N ASN A 12 -1.02 -6.85 -5.98
CA ASN A 12 -2.18 -6.65 -6.84
C ASN A 12 -1.76 -5.89 -8.12
N LEU A 13 -1.09 -6.60 -9.02
CA LEU A 13 -0.60 -6.04 -10.29
C LEU A 13 -1.71 -5.36 -11.11
N PRO A 14 -2.92 -5.94 -11.27
CA PRO A 14 -3.99 -5.27 -12.01
C PRO A 14 -4.36 -3.89 -11.46
N ALA A 15 -4.35 -3.70 -10.15
CA ALA A 15 -4.60 -2.40 -9.53
C ALA A 15 -3.47 -1.40 -9.79
N LEU A 16 -2.21 -1.85 -9.72
CA LEU A 16 -1.04 -1.03 -10.02
C LEU A 16 -0.99 -0.60 -11.49
N GLU A 17 -1.19 -1.53 -12.42
CA GLU A 17 -1.29 -1.21 -13.86
C GLU A 17 -2.41 -0.21 -14.13
N LYS A 18 -3.55 -0.38 -13.45
CA LYS A 18 -4.72 0.49 -13.65
C LYS A 18 -4.46 1.92 -13.15
N VAL A 19 -3.86 2.12 -11.98
CA VAL A 19 -3.55 3.49 -11.50
C VAL A 19 -2.51 4.17 -12.39
N LEU A 20 -1.48 3.44 -12.85
CA LEU A 20 -0.48 3.98 -13.76
C LEU A 20 -1.07 4.33 -15.13
N LYS A 21 -2.08 3.59 -15.58
CA LYS A 21 -2.84 3.94 -16.79
C LYS A 21 -3.73 5.17 -16.59
N ILE A 22 -4.42 5.29 -15.45
CA ILE A 22 -5.29 6.43 -15.13
C ILE A 22 -4.47 7.73 -15.06
N GLU A 23 -3.32 7.69 -14.40
CA GLU A 23 -2.48 8.87 -14.18
C GLU A 23 -1.31 8.97 -15.18
N HIS A 24 -1.38 8.25 -16.29
CA HIS A 24 -0.35 8.26 -17.32
C HIS A 24 -0.06 9.70 -17.80
N ASN A 25 1.21 10.10 -17.80
CA ASN A 25 1.68 11.47 -18.10
C ASN A 25 1.04 12.58 -17.25
N ASN A 26 0.47 12.26 -16.10
CA ASN A 26 -0.26 13.19 -15.25
C ASN A 26 0.32 13.27 -13.82
N PHE A 27 1.58 12.89 -13.64
CA PHE A 27 2.32 13.09 -12.40
C PHE A 27 3.81 13.25 -12.69
N ASP A 28 4.48 14.00 -11.82
CA ASP A 28 5.92 14.27 -11.89
C ASP A 28 6.73 13.31 -11.02
N LEU A 29 6.13 12.76 -9.96
CA LEU A 29 6.74 11.83 -9.00
C LEU A 29 5.72 10.81 -8.50
N LEU A 30 6.15 9.56 -8.36
CA LEU A 30 5.42 8.53 -7.62
C LEU A 30 6.09 8.29 -6.26
N VAL A 31 5.30 8.26 -5.18
CA VAL A 31 5.74 7.79 -3.87
C VAL A 31 4.94 6.55 -3.49
N CYS A 32 5.62 5.42 -3.32
CA CYS A 32 5.04 4.21 -2.74
C CYS A 32 5.43 4.12 -1.27
N HIS A 33 4.45 4.16 -0.35
CA HIS A 33 4.73 4.20 1.09
C HIS A 33 4.97 2.83 1.75
N GLY A 34 4.84 1.73 1.00
CA GLY A 34 5.17 0.39 1.49
C GLY A 34 4.16 -0.67 1.09
N ASP A 35 4.43 -1.90 1.54
CA ASP A 35 3.60 -3.08 1.37
C ASP A 35 3.27 -3.36 -0.11
N VAL A 36 4.33 -3.40 -0.92
CA VAL A 36 4.27 -3.78 -2.33
C VAL A 36 4.01 -5.28 -2.47
N VAL A 37 4.58 -6.08 -1.56
CA VAL A 37 4.58 -7.54 -1.63
C VAL A 37 3.51 -8.19 -0.76
N ASN A 38 3.41 -9.53 -0.87
CA ASN A 38 2.49 -10.41 -0.17
C ASN A 38 1.03 -10.32 -0.63
N TYR A 39 0.21 -11.28 -0.21
CA TYR A 39 -1.22 -11.43 -0.56
C TYR A 39 -1.51 -11.82 -2.02
N ALA A 40 -1.70 -10.85 -2.92
CA ALA A 40 -2.05 -11.17 -4.31
C ALA A 40 -0.82 -11.72 -5.08
N PRO A 41 -1.02 -12.49 -6.15
CA PRO A 41 0.00 -13.42 -6.65
C PRO A 41 1.14 -12.79 -7.47
N TRP A 42 1.20 -11.46 -7.57
CA TRP A 42 2.13 -10.76 -8.45
C TRP A 42 3.14 -9.89 -7.71
N SER A 43 3.67 -10.36 -6.57
CA SER A 43 4.63 -9.59 -5.77
C SER A 43 5.90 -9.22 -6.56
N ASN A 44 6.42 -10.13 -7.41
CA ASN A 44 7.61 -9.83 -8.21
C ASN A 44 7.30 -8.77 -9.27
N GLU A 45 6.20 -8.95 -9.99
CA GLU A 45 5.78 -8.10 -11.10
C GLU A 45 5.42 -6.69 -10.61
N CYS A 46 4.82 -6.54 -9.42
CA CYS A 46 4.60 -5.23 -8.82
C CYS A 46 5.91 -4.49 -8.53
N VAL A 47 6.91 -5.17 -7.96
CA VAL A 47 8.23 -4.59 -7.69
C VAL A 47 8.92 -4.21 -9.00
N GLN A 48 8.90 -5.10 -10.00
CA GLN A 48 9.48 -4.85 -11.32
C GLN A 48 8.80 -3.68 -12.04
N LEU A 49 7.46 -3.58 -11.97
CA LEU A 49 6.71 -2.49 -12.58
C LEU A 49 6.96 -1.15 -11.88
N LEU A 50 7.08 -1.13 -10.56
CA LEU A 50 7.50 0.10 -9.87
C LEU A 50 8.91 0.51 -10.29
N ASP A 51 9.80 -0.44 -10.54
CA ASP A 51 11.17 -0.13 -10.96
C ASP A 51 11.27 0.55 -12.33
N THR A 52 10.30 0.35 -13.22
CA THR A 52 10.31 0.97 -14.56
C THR A 52 9.94 2.45 -14.53
N ILE A 53 9.50 2.99 -13.38
CA ILE A 53 9.12 4.39 -13.23
C ILE A 53 10.38 5.24 -13.00
N ASP A 54 10.60 6.24 -13.85
CA ASP A 54 11.81 7.07 -13.81
C ASP A 54 11.93 7.87 -12.49
N ASN A 55 10.91 8.68 -12.18
CA ASN A 55 10.90 9.50 -10.96
C ASN A 55 10.01 8.87 -9.89
N LYS A 56 10.64 8.12 -8.98
CA LYS A 56 9.97 7.36 -7.92
C LYS A 56 10.70 7.42 -6.59
N VAL A 57 9.93 7.30 -5.51
CA VAL A 57 10.41 7.00 -4.17
C VAL A 57 9.65 5.78 -3.66
N LEU A 58 10.39 4.74 -3.28
CA LEU A 58 9.82 3.49 -2.78
C LEU A 58 10.22 3.32 -1.32
N LEU A 59 9.23 3.18 -0.45
CA LEU A 59 9.42 2.98 0.98
C LEU A 59 9.11 1.52 1.36
N LYS A 60 9.69 1.08 2.48
CA LYS A 60 9.37 -0.23 3.06
C LYS A 60 8.08 -0.13 3.88
N GLY A 61 7.21 -1.10 3.70
CA GLY A 61 6.21 -1.46 4.67
C GLY A 61 6.67 -2.64 5.53
N ASN A 62 5.80 -3.08 6.43
CA ASN A 62 6.10 -4.23 7.29
C ASN A 62 6.22 -5.54 6.49
N HIS A 63 5.60 -5.65 5.31
CA HIS A 63 5.74 -6.83 4.46
C HIS A 63 7.12 -6.92 3.80
N GLU A 64 7.69 -5.81 3.33
CA GLU A 64 9.10 -5.81 2.86
C GLU A 64 10.05 -6.21 4.00
N VAL A 65 9.83 -5.67 5.21
CA VAL A 65 10.62 -6.03 6.40
C VAL A 65 10.50 -7.52 6.73
N ASN A 66 9.30 -8.10 6.68
CA ASN A 66 9.09 -9.54 6.90
C ASN A 66 9.82 -10.38 5.85
N TYR A 67 9.76 -9.98 4.58
CA TYR A 67 10.43 -10.68 3.48
C TYR A 67 11.95 -10.63 3.64
N LEU A 68 12.53 -9.46 3.90
CA LEU A 68 13.97 -9.30 4.12
C LEU A 68 14.47 -10.11 5.32
N ASN A 69 13.69 -10.18 6.39
CA ASN A 69 13.98 -11.00 7.57
C ASN A 69 13.68 -12.49 7.37
N LYS A 70 13.07 -12.88 6.24
CA LYS A 70 12.62 -14.25 5.96
C LYS A 70 11.70 -14.81 7.04
N ASN A 71 10.93 -13.94 7.69
CA ASN A 71 10.09 -14.30 8.82
C ASN A 71 8.90 -13.34 8.92
N TYR A 72 7.71 -13.89 9.13
CA TYR A 72 6.53 -13.11 9.49
C TYR A 72 6.44 -12.99 11.01
N LYS A 73 6.58 -11.76 11.53
CA LYS A 73 6.55 -11.50 12.98
C LYS A 73 5.14 -11.27 13.56
N GLY A 74 4.12 -11.21 12.71
CA GLY A 74 2.75 -10.95 13.15
C GLY A 74 2.05 -12.20 13.69
N THR A 75 0.85 -12.02 14.21
CA THR A 75 0.02 -13.09 14.78
C THR A 75 -1.18 -13.47 13.92
N HIS A 76 -1.43 -12.73 12.83
CA HIS A 76 -2.60 -12.96 11.98
C HIS A 76 -2.39 -14.16 11.06
N ILE A 77 -3.09 -15.26 11.35
CA ILE A 77 -2.98 -16.53 10.60
C ILE A 77 -3.20 -16.37 9.09
N VAL A 78 -4.13 -15.50 8.68
CA VAL A 78 -4.39 -15.25 7.25
C VAL A 78 -3.16 -14.62 6.59
N ALA A 79 -2.55 -13.62 7.20
CA ALA A 79 -1.37 -12.94 6.66
C ALA A 79 -0.14 -13.86 6.66
N GLN A 80 0.04 -14.69 7.70
CA GLN A 80 1.05 -15.76 7.73
C GLN A 80 0.84 -16.73 6.57
N THR A 81 -0.39 -17.18 6.34
CA THR A 81 -0.70 -18.14 5.26
C THR A 81 -0.38 -17.53 3.89
N PHE A 82 -0.66 -16.25 3.67
CA PHE A 82 -0.22 -15.55 2.46
C PHE A 82 1.30 -15.48 2.36
N PHE A 83 2.00 -15.17 3.46
CA PHE A 83 3.45 -15.13 3.49
C PHE A 83 4.03 -16.49 3.08
N ASP A 84 3.55 -17.60 3.65
CA ASP A 84 4.03 -18.96 3.34
C ASP A 84 3.86 -19.34 1.86
N VAL A 85 2.83 -18.80 1.20
CA VAL A 85 2.54 -19.06 -0.22
C VAL A 85 3.36 -18.17 -1.16
N CYS A 86 3.50 -16.90 -0.80
CA CYS A 86 4.08 -15.88 -1.66
C CYS A 86 5.61 -15.77 -1.51
N PHE A 87 6.11 -15.83 -0.27
CA PHE A 87 7.53 -15.63 0.05
C PHE A 87 8.47 -16.60 -0.70
N PRO A 88 8.21 -17.92 -0.77
CA PRO A 88 9.12 -18.86 -1.45
C PRO A 88 9.28 -18.61 -2.96
N LYS A 89 8.35 -17.84 -3.56
CA LYS A 89 8.34 -17.53 -5.00
C LYS A 89 8.93 -16.14 -5.29
N PHE A 90 9.23 -15.36 -4.26
CA PHE A 90 9.73 -14.00 -4.41
C PHE A 90 11.22 -13.99 -4.76
N LYS A 91 11.62 -13.10 -5.66
CA LYS A 91 12.98 -13.02 -6.23
C LYS A 91 13.57 -11.62 -6.16
N GLU A 92 12.76 -10.58 -5.99
CA GLU A 92 13.20 -9.18 -6.06
C GLU A 92 13.79 -8.65 -4.73
N PHE A 93 14.53 -9.49 -3.98
CA PHE A 93 15.08 -9.12 -2.67
C PHE A 93 16.07 -7.95 -2.75
N ASP A 94 16.92 -7.93 -3.78
CA ASP A 94 17.91 -6.86 -3.97
C ASP A 94 17.23 -5.50 -4.18
N ARG A 95 16.07 -5.47 -4.84
CA ARG A 95 15.31 -4.24 -5.08
C ARG A 95 14.66 -3.71 -3.81
N ILE A 96 13.94 -4.56 -3.08
CA ILE A 96 13.21 -4.13 -1.88
C ILE A 96 14.14 -3.80 -0.71
N LYS A 97 15.37 -4.30 -0.71
CA LYS A 97 16.40 -3.97 0.28
C LYS A 97 16.71 -2.47 0.28
N ASP A 98 16.72 -1.85 -0.89
CA ASP A 98 17.12 -0.45 -1.09
C ASP A 98 15.97 0.54 -0.91
N TYR A 99 14.75 0.06 -0.63
CA TYR A 99 13.62 0.93 -0.30
C TYR A 99 13.93 1.73 0.98
N LYS A 100 13.49 2.99 1.03
CA LYS A 100 13.73 3.87 2.18
C LYS A 100 12.71 3.59 3.29
N GLU A 101 12.94 4.10 4.50
CA GLU A 101 11.94 4.01 5.58
C GLU A 101 10.98 5.21 5.58
N THR A 102 11.48 6.37 5.17
CA THR A 102 10.72 7.62 5.16
C THR A 102 11.14 8.52 4.00
N TYR A 103 10.27 9.46 3.65
CA TYR A 103 10.52 10.52 2.68
C TYR A 103 9.80 11.81 3.07
N THR A 104 10.49 12.94 3.01
CA THR A 104 9.90 14.25 3.27
C THR A 104 9.51 14.91 1.95
N LEU A 105 8.27 15.39 1.86
CA LEU A 105 7.72 16.05 0.69
C LEU A 105 6.83 17.23 1.12
N GLY A 106 7.30 18.46 0.87
CA GLY A 106 6.69 19.65 1.47
C GLY A 106 6.70 19.53 2.99
N ASP A 107 5.56 19.80 3.63
CA ASP A 107 5.42 19.70 5.09
C ASP A 107 5.09 18.29 5.58
N PHE A 108 4.94 17.31 4.68
CA PHE A 108 4.59 15.94 5.04
C PHE A 108 5.82 15.06 5.19
N THR A 109 5.81 14.25 6.25
CA THR A 109 6.64 13.05 6.37
C THR A 109 5.82 11.85 5.87
N ILE A 110 6.32 11.17 4.85
CA ILE A 110 5.71 9.96 4.28
C ILE A 110 6.45 8.75 4.83
N GLN A 111 5.71 7.79 5.37
CA GLN A 111 6.22 6.52 5.91
C GLN A 111 5.06 5.52 5.99
N HIS A 112 5.34 4.24 6.15
CA HIS A 112 4.28 3.23 6.15
C HIS A 112 3.30 3.38 7.31
N THR A 113 3.83 3.58 8.52
CA THR A 113 3.05 3.76 9.74
C THR A 113 3.79 4.62 10.77
N ILE A 114 3.10 5.07 11.83
CA ILE A 114 3.65 5.81 12.97
C ILE A 114 3.71 4.87 14.17
N ASN A 115 4.85 4.84 14.87
CA ASN A 115 5.09 4.03 16.06
C ASN A 115 4.80 2.52 15.90
N ASP A 116 4.89 1.98 14.68
CA ASP A 116 4.57 0.58 14.34
C ASP A 116 3.12 0.17 14.71
N GLN A 117 2.18 1.12 14.72
CA GLN A 117 0.77 0.89 15.11
C GLN A 117 -0.18 0.91 13.90
N TYR A 118 -1.35 0.29 14.03
CA TYR A 118 -2.43 0.55 13.09
C TYR A 118 -3.16 1.84 13.45
N VAL A 119 -3.17 2.82 12.55
CA VAL A 119 -3.93 4.06 12.70
C VAL A 119 -5.18 4.00 11.82
N TYR A 120 -6.34 4.05 12.45
CA TYR A 120 -7.66 3.99 11.83
C TYR A 120 -8.35 5.37 11.83
N PRO A 121 -9.43 5.58 11.06
CA PRO A 121 -10.16 6.84 11.05
C PRO A 121 -10.63 7.30 12.44
N ASP A 122 -10.91 6.37 13.34
CA ASP A 122 -11.42 6.57 14.71
C ASP A 122 -10.34 6.40 15.79
N THR A 123 -9.07 6.15 15.43
CA THR A 123 -7.97 6.12 16.39
C THR A 123 -7.87 7.45 17.14
N ASP A 124 -7.65 7.38 18.46
CA ASP A 124 -7.29 8.55 19.26
C ASP A 124 -5.87 9.01 18.89
N LEU A 125 -5.77 10.19 18.30
CA LEU A 125 -4.51 10.72 17.80
C LEU A 125 -3.66 11.36 18.90
N GLN A 126 -4.19 11.56 20.12
CA GLN A 126 -3.43 12.12 21.24
C GLN A 126 -2.26 11.19 21.63
N GLU A 127 -2.47 9.88 21.61
CA GLU A 127 -1.43 8.90 21.94
C GLU A 127 -0.29 8.86 20.92
N LEU A 128 -0.56 9.26 19.67
CA LEU A 128 0.45 9.31 18.61
C LEU A 128 1.45 10.47 18.77
N ASN A 129 1.13 11.47 19.60
CA ASN A 129 1.97 12.64 19.85
C ASN A 129 2.50 13.28 18.55
N LEU A 130 1.59 13.54 17.60
CA LEU A 130 1.95 14.08 16.29
C LEU A 130 2.71 15.40 16.43
N ASN A 131 3.91 15.44 15.84
CA ASN A 131 4.81 16.60 15.84
C ASN A 131 5.07 17.17 14.43
N LYS A 132 4.48 16.55 13.40
CA LYS A 132 4.62 16.87 11.97
C LYS A 132 3.35 16.45 11.25
N ASN A 133 3.19 16.88 10.00
CA ASN A 133 2.19 16.31 9.11
C ASN A 133 2.68 14.94 8.59
N TYR A 134 1.77 13.97 8.47
CA TYR A 134 2.08 12.61 8.05
C TYR A 134 1.19 12.12 6.91
N ILE A 135 1.78 11.35 5.99
CA ILE A 135 1.06 10.51 5.04
C ILE A 135 1.47 9.06 5.28
N ILE A 136 0.49 8.20 5.53
CA ILE A 136 0.68 6.80 5.95
C ILE A 136 -0.23 5.82 5.20
N GLY A 137 -0.02 4.53 5.45
CA GLY A 137 -0.82 3.40 4.95
C GLY A 137 -1.15 2.41 6.05
N HIS A 138 -0.83 1.13 5.83
CA HIS A 138 -0.81 0.04 6.81
C HIS A 138 -2.17 -0.44 7.35
N SER A 139 -3.08 0.47 7.72
CA SER A 139 -4.44 0.11 8.16
C SER A 139 -5.36 -0.19 6.99
N HIS A 140 -5.08 0.36 5.81
CA HIS A 140 -5.85 0.25 4.58
C HIS A 140 -7.22 0.95 4.64
N TYR A 141 -7.40 1.90 5.55
CA TYR A 141 -8.59 2.75 5.66
C TYR A 141 -8.22 4.18 5.30
N ALA A 142 -8.73 4.67 4.17
CA ALA A 142 -8.47 6.03 3.75
C ALA A 142 -9.12 7.05 4.70
N PHE A 143 -8.35 8.02 5.18
CA PHE A 143 -8.85 9.15 5.97
C PHE A 143 -7.93 10.36 5.84
N ASP A 144 -8.42 11.49 6.33
CA ASP A 144 -7.70 12.77 6.35
C ASP A 144 -8.17 13.54 7.58
N ARG A 145 -7.30 13.70 8.57
CA ARG A 145 -7.61 14.30 9.87
C ARG A 145 -6.53 15.31 10.25
N THR A 146 -6.89 16.25 11.11
CA THR A 146 -5.96 17.19 11.73
C THR A 146 -6.13 17.12 13.24
N GLU A 147 -5.02 16.99 13.95
CA GLU A 147 -4.95 16.97 15.41
C GLU A 147 -3.82 17.89 15.86
N ASN A 148 -4.09 18.81 16.81
CA ASN A 148 -3.08 19.72 17.37
C ASN A 148 -2.25 20.48 16.31
N GLY A 149 -2.89 20.89 15.20
CA GLY A 149 -2.23 21.61 14.11
C GLY A 149 -1.46 20.72 13.11
N ASN A 150 -1.36 19.42 13.36
CA ASN A 150 -0.70 18.46 12.48
C ASN A 150 -1.73 17.61 11.73
N ARG A 151 -1.59 17.54 10.41
CA ARG A 151 -2.46 16.79 9.51
C ARG A 151 -1.91 15.38 9.26
N ILE A 152 -2.75 14.39 9.42
CA ILE A 152 -2.46 12.98 9.14
C ILE A 152 -3.41 12.45 8.07
N ILE A 153 -2.83 11.89 7.01
CA ILE A 153 -3.57 11.33 5.88
C ILE A 153 -3.21 9.86 5.75
N ASN A 154 -4.21 9.00 5.70
CA ASN A 154 -4.02 7.62 5.29
C ASN A 154 -4.52 7.48 3.85
N THR A 155 -3.69 6.94 2.96
CA THR A 155 -4.07 6.81 1.55
C THR A 155 -5.16 5.78 1.31
N GLY A 156 -5.48 4.95 2.32
CA GLY A 156 -6.13 3.66 2.11
C GLY A 156 -5.15 2.71 1.43
N SER A 157 -5.69 1.70 0.75
CA SER A 157 -4.88 0.68 0.09
C SER A 157 -5.15 0.63 -1.40
N LEU A 158 -4.08 0.51 -2.20
CA LEU A 158 -4.21 0.30 -3.63
C LEU A 158 -4.73 -1.11 -3.93
N GLY A 159 -4.22 -2.13 -3.25
CA GLY A 159 -4.44 -3.54 -3.64
C GLY A 159 -5.26 -4.40 -2.70
N GLN A 160 -5.51 -3.95 -1.48
CA GLN A 160 -6.19 -4.71 -0.41
C GLN A 160 -7.01 -3.80 0.51
N ASN A 161 -7.87 -2.96 -0.06
CA ASN A 161 -8.79 -2.13 0.73
C ASN A 161 -9.66 -2.98 1.67
N ARG A 162 -9.69 -2.59 2.96
CA ARG A 162 -10.36 -3.37 4.01
C ARG A 162 -11.82 -2.97 4.23
N VAL A 163 -12.30 -1.90 3.59
CA VAL A 163 -13.72 -1.52 3.53
C VAL A 163 -14.40 -2.24 2.35
N PHE A 164 -13.91 -2.03 1.13
CA PHE A 164 -14.40 -2.66 -0.10
C PHE A 164 -13.22 -3.21 -0.89
N ILE A 165 -13.11 -4.53 -1.01
CA ILE A 165 -11.91 -5.19 -1.53
C ILE A 165 -11.61 -4.88 -3.01
N ASN A 166 -12.64 -4.50 -3.76
CA ASN A 166 -12.53 -4.12 -5.16
C ASN A 166 -12.27 -2.62 -5.37
N GLU A 167 -12.16 -1.80 -4.32
CA GLU A 167 -11.88 -0.38 -4.44
C GLU A 167 -10.40 -0.09 -4.17
N SER A 168 -9.67 0.46 -5.15
CA SER A 168 -8.35 1.04 -4.92
C SER A 168 -8.47 2.43 -4.35
N ASN A 169 -7.63 2.79 -3.40
CA ASN A 169 -7.44 4.17 -2.97
C ASN A 169 -5.99 4.62 -3.18
N TYR A 170 -5.82 5.90 -3.51
CA TYR A 170 -4.55 6.61 -3.55
C TYR A 170 -4.82 8.10 -3.38
N ILE A 171 -3.77 8.91 -3.24
CA ILE A 171 -3.91 10.36 -3.21
C ILE A 171 -3.04 11.03 -4.25
N ILE A 172 -3.39 12.26 -4.58
CA ILE A 172 -2.60 13.15 -5.40
C ILE A 172 -2.31 14.40 -4.60
N TYR A 173 -1.03 14.75 -4.47
CA TYR A 173 -0.57 15.97 -3.84
C TYR A 173 -0.02 16.93 -4.89
N ASP A 174 -0.71 18.05 -5.08
CA ASP A 174 -0.24 19.17 -5.89
C ASP A 174 0.55 20.10 -4.96
N LEU A 175 1.89 20.05 -5.05
CA LEU A 175 2.78 20.81 -4.16
C LEU A 175 2.65 22.32 -4.38
N ASP A 176 2.44 22.77 -5.62
CA ASP A 176 2.40 24.21 -5.92
C ASP A 176 1.14 24.85 -5.33
N LYS A 177 0.07 24.06 -5.16
CA LYS A 177 -1.20 24.49 -4.59
C LYS A 177 -1.43 23.99 -3.17
N GLU A 178 -0.45 23.26 -2.61
CA GLU A 178 -0.54 22.57 -1.33
C GLU A 178 -1.84 21.76 -1.15
N LYS A 179 -2.34 21.17 -2.25
CA LYS A 179 -3.66 20.53 -2.29
C LYS A 179 -3.55 19.02 -2.39
N VAL A 180 -4.14 18.32 -1.42
CA VAL A 180 -4.31 16.86 -1.46
C VAL A 180 -5.69 16.50 -2.00
N GLN A 181 -5.74 15.54 -2.93
CA GLN A 181 -6.96 14.98 -3.49
C GLN A 181 -6.98 13.47 -3.25
N LYS A 182 -8.01 12.98 -2.58
CA LYS A 182 -8.27 11.54 -2.47
C LYS A 182 -8.87 11.03 -3.79
N LYS A 183 -8.38 9.89 -4.26
CA LYS A 183 -8.81 9.25 -5.50
C LYS A 183 -9.12 7.78 -5.25
N ASP A 184 -10.10 7.29 -6.00
CA ASP A 184 -10.53 5.90 -5.97
C ASP A 184 -10.89 5.38 -7.35
N PHE A 185 -10.85 4.06 -7.52
CA PHE A 185 -11.44 3.38 -8.67
C PHE A 185 -11.75 1.93 -8.32
N ILE A 186 -12.71 1.35 -9.06
CA ILE A 186 -13.06 -0.06 -8.91
C ILE A 186 -12.15 -0.94 -9.77
N ASN A 187 -11.56 -1.97 -9.19
CA ASN A 187 -10.77 -2.99 -9.86
C ASN A 187 -11.60 -4.20 -10.25
N ASN A 188 -11.17 -4.86 -11.33
CA ASN A 188 -11.63 -6.21 -11.60
C ASN A 188 -10.94 -7.19 -10.64
N PHE A 189 -11.54 -7.32 -9.46
CA PHE A 189 -11.02 -8.14 -8.39
C PHE A 189 -11.11 -9.65 -8.68
N ASP A 190 -11.99 -10.06 -9.61
CA ASP A 190 -12.13 -11.47 -9.97
C ASP A 190 -10.86 -12.02 -10.64
N LEU A 191 -10.08 -11.19 -11.33
CA LEU A 191 -8.76 -11.57 -11.87
C LEU A 191 -7.81 -12.06 -10.77
N VAL A 192 -7.83 -11.42 -9.61
CA VAL A 192 -7.00 -11.80 -8.46
C VAL A 192 -7.43 -13.18 -7.96
N ILE A 193 -8.73 -13.40 -7.78
CA ILE A 193 -9.30 -14.67 -7.31
C ILE A 193 -8.99 -15.80 -8.30
N GLU A 194 -9.23 -15.57 -9.60
CA GLU A 194 -9.00 -16.56 -10.65
C GLU A 194 -7.52 -16.97 -10.70
N LYS A 195 -6.60 -16.00 -10.61
CA LYS A 195 -5.17 -16.31 -10.56
C LYS A 195 -4.80 -17.07 -9.29
N MET A 196 -5.33 -16.69 -8.13
CA MET A 196 -5.11 -17.41 -6.87
C MET A 196 -5.61 -18.86 -6.94
N LYS A 197 -6.78 -19.10 -7.54
CA LYS A 197 -7.31 -20.45 -7.79
C LYS A 197 -6.40 -21.25 -8.71
N ALA A 198 -5.96 -20.66 -9.83
CA ALA A 198 -5.06 -21.32 -10.77
C ALA A 198 -3.71 -21.69 -10.13
N LEU A 199 -3.21 -20.85 -9.23
CA LEU A 199 -1.98 -21.09 -8.46
C LEU A 199 -2.20 -21.96 -7.21
N LYS A 200 -3.42 -22.47 -7.00
CA LYS A 200 -3.80 -23.34 -5.88
C LYS A 200 -3.49 -22.72 -4.51
N TYR A 201 -3.84 -21.45 -4.32
CA TYR A 201 -3.73 -20.82 -3.01
C TYR A 201 -4.60 -21.58 -1.99
N PRO A 202 -4.17 -21.62 -0.71
CA PRO A 202 -4.97 -22.21 0.36
C PRO A 202 -6.37 -21.61 0.43
N GLU A 203 -7.34 -22.42 0.84
CA GLU A 203 -8.74 -21.98 0.93
C GLU A 203 -8.90 -20.78 1.87
N LEU A 204 -8.12 -20.74 2.97
CA LEU A 204 -8.08 -19.59 3.88
C LEU A 204 -7.75 -18.27 3.18
N CYS A 205 -6.82 -18.29 2.22
CA CYS A 205 -6.47 -17.13 1.41
C CYS A 205 -7.59 -16.76 0.43
N LEU A 206 -8.20 -17.75 -0.23
CA LEU A 206 -9.32 -17.50 -1.16
C LEU A 206 -10.54 -16.93 -0.42
N ASN A 207 -10.88 -17.51 0.73
CA ASN A 207 -12.02 -17.11 1.57
C ASN A 207 -11.84 -15.72 2.17
N TYR A 208 -10.60 -15.32 2.49
CA TYR A 208 -10.29 -13.94 2.89
C TYR A 208 -10.81 -12.93 1.86
N TYR A 209 -10.62 -13.21 0.58
CA TYR A 209 -11.02 -12.33 -0.51
C TYR A 209 -12.49 -12.48 -0.92
N LEU A 210 -13.02 -13.70 -0.94
CA LEU A 210 -14.41 -13.99 -1.30
C LEU A 210 -15.42 -13.40 -0.30
N ASN A 211 -15.06 -13.35 0.99
CA ASN A 211 -15.96 -12.89 2.06
C ASN A 211 -15.94 -11.37 2.28
N LYS A 212 -15.13 -10.62 1.54
CA LYS A 212 -15.04 -9.17 1.68
C LYS A 212 -16.14 -8.47 0.88
N LYS A 213 -16.63 -7.36 1.44
CA LYS A 213 -17.58 -6.47 0.77
C LYS A 213 -16.98 -5.94 -0.53
N ARG A 214 -17.85 -5.75 -1.53
CA ARG A 214 -17.54 -5.11 -2.81
C ARG A 214 -18.49 -3.94 -3.01
N ARG A 215 -18.01 -2.87 -3.64
CA ARG A 215 -18.81 -1.71 -4.07
C ARG A 215 -19.44 -1.96 -5.44
#